data_AF-A0A3P9NHT4-F1
#
_entry.id   AF-A0A3P9NHT4-F1
#
_cell.length_a   1.000
_cell.length_b   1.000
_cell.length_c   1.000
_cell.angle_alpha   90.00
_cell.angle_beta   90.00
_cell.angle_gamma   90.00
#
_symmetry.space_group_name_H-M   'P 1'
#
loop_
_entity.id
_entity.type
_entity.pdbx_description
1 polymer ?
#
loop_
_entity_poly.entity_id
_entity_poly.type
_entity_poly.pdbx_seq_one_letter_code
_entity_poly.pdbx_strand_id
1 'polypeptide(L)'
;MERSNFSTKYKEVVSKSHLIQPGSPAVYQLKLKKEELGPLTKVTFGKRNISKMNKTILLVGESGAGKSTLINTMVNYTMGVKWEDKIWFQIVEEDGRSQSDSQTSDVIVYEIFGFEGKSLPFSLTIIDTPGFGDTRGIEYDVIVSHRLFDLFRSEDGVHEIHAVGLVMKATDNRVNDRLSYVLNSVMSLFGRNLENNIVALLTHSDGQRPRNAIEALEHTKIKCAKKEKNQPVYFLFDNCQSEDRTEEEEAEFLQMADRISDRGMRGLAGFLDKTEPKRLMTTAEVLNERISLMASLQNLQERIQLTEEKQKEINRILEAIRKHSEEMRRNRNFTVEITEVYKVKELTAGRRLTRLSLFEKAMCCTVCEENCHYPGCSLILSPQHCEVMKRGRCTVCTGKCPAAAHVREAWRYVNKTRRVQWTLKAMEEKYMKNKTDCEKKLSLLKHLEKEMKDLSAEKSQLVDEAFKHVVRLEQIALKVDSVSTFLYLDFLIEKLREKGDGGKVQKLEEMKSRQDEGTKLALQYVWGKVTDTM
;
A
#
# COMPACT_ATOMS: atom_id res chain seq x y z
N MET A 1 36.00 7.49 -38.31
CA MET A 1 36.14 8.11 -36.97
C MET A 1 35.64 9.54 -37.08
N GLU A 2 34.33 9.74 -37.15
CA GLU A 2 33.75 11.08 -37.04
C GLU A 2 33.69 11.43 -35.57
N ARG A 3 34.53 12.37 -35.14
CA ARG A 3 34.38 13.01 -33.84
C ARG A 3 33.17 13.92 -33.95
N SER A 4 32.01 13.46 -33.49
CA SER A 4 30.83 14.29 -33.27
C SER A 4 31.24 15.48 -32.40
N ASN A 5 31.10 16.70 -32.93
CA ASN A 5 31.26 17.94 -32.17
C ASN A 5 30.12 18.03 -31.15
N PHE A 6 30.27 17.35 -30.01
CA PHE A 6 29.35 17.51 -28.89
C PHE A 6 29.39 18.97 -28.41
N SER A 7 28.21 19.53 -28.14
CA SER A 7 28.09 20.79 -27.43
C SER A 7 28.95 20.74 -26.15
N THR A 8 29.88 21.69 -25.99
CA THR A 8 30.76 21.82 -24.81
C THR A 8 29.96 21.87 -23.50
N LYS A 9 28.67 22.22 -23.59
CA LYS A 9 27.68 22.29 -22.52
C LYS A 9 27.55 21.04 -21.66
N TYR A 10 27.69 19.83 -22.23
CA TYR A 10 27.49 18.56 -21.48
C TYR A 10 28.74 17.67 -21.39
N LYS A 11 29.90 18.19 -21.80
CA LYS A 11 31.14 17.39 -21.92
C LYS A 11 31.48 16.63 -20.64
N GLU A 12 31.32 17.27 -19.47
CA GLU A 12 31.60 16.63 -18.19
C GLU A 12 30.62 15.48 -17.87
N VAL A 13 29.32 15.70 -18.09
CA VAL A 13 28.29 14.67 -17.85
C VAL A 13 28.51 13.49 -18.79
N VAL A 14 28.66 13.76 -20.09
CA VAL A 14 28.92 12.74 -21.12
C VAL A 14 30.17 11.91 -20.78
N SER A 15 31.26 12.55 -20.34
CA SER A 15 32.51 11.85 -19.99
C SER A 15 32.39 10.88 -18.80
N LYS A 16 31.37 11.07 -17.95
CA LYS A 16 31.13 10.26 -16.75
C LYS A 16 30.00 9.24 -16.95
N SER A 17 29.29 9.32 -18.06
CA SER A 17 28.13 8.48 -18.41
C SER A 17 28.52 7.36 -19.37
N HIS A 18 27.68 6.33 -19.47
CA HIS A 18 27.88 5.22 -20.40
C HIS A 18 27.00 5.42 -21.65
N LEU A 19 27.59 5.37 -22.84
CA LEU A 19 26.83 5.44 -24.10
C LEU A 19 26.03 4.14 -24.29
N ILE A 20 24.70 4.24 -24.34
CA ILE A 20 23.80 3.11 -24.58
C ILE A 20 23.59 2.94 -26.09
N GLN A 21 23.17 4.02 -26.75
CA GLN A 21 22.84 4.03 -28.17
C GLN A 21 23.58 5.18 -28.87
N PRO A 22 24.44 4.91 -29.87
CA PRO A 22 24.96 5.93 -30.75
C PRO A 22 23.87 6.39 -31.72
N GLY A 23 23.91 7.64 -32.17
CA GLY A 23 22.94 8.15 -33.16
C GLY A 23 22.51 9.58 -32.88
N SER A 24 21.34 9.95 -33.40
CA SER A 24 20.73 11.26 -33.19
C SER A 24 19.32 11.05 -32.60
N PRO A 25 19.17 11.09 -31.26
CA PRO A 25 20.15 11.51 -30.28
C PRO A 25 21.07 10.36 -29.84
N ALA A 26 22.27 10.71 -29.38
CA ALA A 26 23.11 9.79 -28.63
C ALA A 26 22.55 9.63 -27.21
N VAL A 27 22.23 8.39 -26.80
CA VAL A 27 21.60 8.08 -25.51
C VAL A 27 22.66 7.64 -24.50
N TYR A 28 22.71 8.30 -23.34
CA TYR A 28 23.70 8.05 -22.29
C TYR A 28 23.05 7.65 -20.96
N GLN A 29 23.43 6.51 -20.40
CA GLN A 29 23.13 6.13 -19.03
C GLN A 29 23.93 7.00 -18.06
N LEU A 30 23.24 7.75 -17.21
CA LEU A 30 23.89 8.56 -16.17
C LEU A 30 24.57 7.67 -15.13
N LYS A 31 25.75 8.10 -14.66
CA LYS A 31 26.40 7.49 -13.50
C LYS A 31 25.85 8.10 -12.21
N LEU A 32 25.23 7.28 -11.39
CA LEU A 32 24.43 7.71 -10.23
C LEU A 32 25.06 7.22 -8.93
N LYS A 33 24.85 7.97 -7.84
CA LYS A 33 25.15 7.50 -6.48
C LYS A 33 23.91 6.82 -5.93
N LYS A 34 23.98 5.51 -5.72
CA LYS A 34 22.88 4.71 -5.14
C LYS A 34 23.14 4.47 -3.66
N GLU A 35 22.15 4.77 -2.83
CA GLU A 35 22.15 4.51 -1.40
C GLU A 35 20.92 3.66 -1.05
N GLU A 36 21.15 2.50 -0.43
CA GLU A 36 20.07 1.63 0.06
C GLU A 36 19.86 1.93 1.56
N LEU A 37 18.72 2.54 1.89
CA LEU A 37 18.30 2.85 3.26
C LEU A 37 17.18 1.89 3.67
N GLY A 38 17.56 0.65 3.97
CA GLY A 38 16.61 -0.44 4.20
C GLY A 38 15.85 -0.78 2.91
N PRO A 39 14.51 -0.62 2.86
CA PRO A 39 13.73 -0.81 1.64
C PRO A 39 13.64 0.42 0.75
N LEU A 40 14.20 1.56 1.15
CA LEU A 40 14.19 2.77 0.34
C LEU A 40 15.46 2.83 -0.49
N THR A 41 15.31 3.04 -1.79
CA THR A 41 16.43 3.28 -2.69
C THR A 41 16.50 4.77 -3.00
N LYS A 42 17.60 5.42 -2.63
CA LYS A 42 17.88 6.80 -3.03
C LYS A 42 18.94 6.82 -4.12
N VAL A 43 18.69 7.61 -5.16
CA VAL A 43 19.54 7.74 -6.34
C VAL A 43 19.81 9.22 -6.56
N THR A 44 21.06 9.62 -6.34
CA THR A 44 21.46 11.04 -6.43
C THR A 44 22.32 11.30 -7.65
N PHE A 45 21.96 12.34 -8.40
CA PHE A 45 22.73 12.90 -9.51
C PHE A 45 23.09 14.36 -9.22
N GLY A 46 24.40 14.67 -9.29
CA GLY A 46 24.93 15.99 -8.94
C GLY A 46 25.21 16.18 -7.45
N LYS A 47 25.36 17.43 -7.01
CA LYS A 47 25.65 17.79 -5.61
C LYS A 47 24.63 18.79 -5.09
N ARG A 48 24.00 18.46 -3.96
CA ARG A 48 22.99 19.32 -3.33
C ARG A 48 23.58 20.65 -2.90
N ASN A 49 22.95 21.74 -3.32
CA ASN A 49 23.21 23.08 -2.78
C ASN A 49 22.07 23.46 -1.81
N ILE A 50 22.40 23.58 -0.52
CA ILE A 50 21.42 23.86 0.55
C ILE A 50 20.76 25.24 0.37
N SER A 51 21.43 26.19 -0.30
CA SER A 51 20.89 27.53 -0.53
C SER A 51 19.89 27.57 -1.70
N LYS A 52 19.73 26.48 -2.45
CA LYS A 52 18.80 26.40 -3.59
C LYS A 52 17.52 25.71 -3.14
N MET A 53 16.39 26.21 -3.63
CA MET A 53 15.10 25.58 -3.42
C MET A 53 15.09 24.20 -4.07
N ASN A 54 14.42 23.23 -3.44
CA ASN A 54 14.20 21.90 -3.98
C ASN A 54 12.70 21.62 -4.04
N LYS A 55 12.22 21.18 -5.21
CA LYS A 55 10.82 20.79 -5.40
C LYS A 55 10.72 19.27 -5.47
N THR A 56 9.73 18.71 -4.78
CA THR A 56 9.54 17.26 -4.67
C THR A 56 8.23 16.84 -5.33
N ILE A 57 8.30 15.86 -6.23
CA ILE A 57 7.15 15.29 -6.95
C ILE A 57 7.04 13.81 -6.60
N LEU A 58 5.85 13.35 -6.24
CA LEU A 58 5.52 11.93 -6.13
C LEU A 58 4.79 11.46 -7.39
N LEU A 59 5.29 10.45 -8.08
CA LEU A 59 4.65 9.87 -9.26
C LEU A 59 3.89 8.59 -8.88
N VAL A 60 2.61 8.54 -9.23
CA VAL A 60 1.71 7.40 -8.95
C VAL A 60 0.85 7.12 -10.17
N GLY A 61 0.50 5.86 -10.40
CA GLY A 61 -0.29 5.45 -11.57
C GLY A 61 -0.09 3.98 -11.89
N GLU A 62 -0.79 3.46 -12.88
CA GLU A 62 -0.68 2.04 -13.26
C GLU A 62 0.70 1.68 -13.86
N SER A 63 0.98 0.38 -13.92
CA SER A 63 2.14 -0.13 -14.64
C SER A 63 1.96 0.10 -16.15
N GLY A 64 3.05 0.53 -16.82
CA GLY A 64 2.99 0.87 -18.25
C GLY A 64 2.39 2.25 -18.57
N ALA A 65 2.04 3.06 -17.57
CA ALA A 65 1.58 4.45 -17.80
C ALA A 65 2.70 5.42 -18.25
N GLY A 66 3.95 4.96 -18.37
CA GLY A 66 5.08 5.80 -18.80
C GLY A 66 5.74 6.63 -17.68
N LYS A 67 5.65 6.20 -16.41
CA LYS A 67 6.31 6.87 -15.26
C LYS A 67 7.82 7.00 -15.45
N SER A 68 8.51 5.90 -15.73
CA SER A 68 9.96 5.87 -15.95
C SER A 68 10.41 6.75 -17.11
N THR A 69 9.70 6.68 -18.24
CA THR A 69 9.97 7.53 -19.40
C THR A 69 9.78 9.01 -19.08
N LEU A 70 8.72 9.35 -18.33
CA LEU A 70 8.46 10.71 -17.87
C LEU A 70 9.56 11.21 -16.93
N ILE A 71 10.13 10.36 -16.07
CA ILE A 71 11.28 10.73 -15.21
C ILE A 71 12.48 11.12 -16.08
N ASN A 72 12.82 10.33 -17.12
CA ASN A 72 13.88 10.67 -18.05
C ASN A 72 13.61 12.04 -18.72
N THR A 73 12.37 12.30 -19.16
CA THR A 73 11.97 13.62 -19.69
C THR A 73 12.17 14.75 -18.69
N MET A 74 11.73 14.58 -17.43
CA MET A 74 11.89 15.58 -16.37
C MET A 74 13.37 15.89 -16.09
N VAL A 75 14.23 14.86 -16.10
CA VAL A 75 15.67 15.00 -15.86
C VAL A 75 16.34 15.77 -16.99
N ASN A 76 16.10 15.38 -18.25
CA ASN A 76 16.65 16.06 -19.42
C ASN A 76 16.20 17.52 -19.48
N TYR A 77 14.92 17.78 -19.19
CA TYR A 77 14.39 19.14 -19.09
C TYR A 77 15.11 19.94 -18.01
N THR A 78 15.28 19.37 -16.80
CA THR A 78 15.99 19.99 -15.67
C THR A 78 17.43 20.34 -16.04
N MET A 79 18.13 19.44 -16.73
CA MET A 79 19.51 19.64 -17.21
C MET A 79 19.63 20.67 -18.34
N GLY A 80 18.50 21.07 -18.93
CA GLY A 80 18.46 22.04 -20.02
C GLY A 80 18.79 21.47 -21.39
N VAL A 81 18.61 20.16 -21.57
CA VAL A 81 18.74 19.47 -22.87
C VAL A 81 17.69 20.00 -23.83
N LYS A 82 18.13 20.31 -25.05
CA LYS A 82 17.30 20.80 -26.15
C LYS A 82 17.31 19.81 -27.30
N TRP A 83 16.27 19.88 -28.13
CA TRP A 83 16.15 19.06 -29.33
C TRP A 83 17.41 19.08 -30.19
N GLU A 84 17.99 20.28 -30.37
CA GLU A 84 19.17 20.53 -31.22
C GLU A 84 20.47 19.98 -30.63
N ASP A 85 20.51 19.65 -29.34
CA ASP A 85 21.71 19.11 -28.68
C ASP A 85 22.05 17.69 -29.17
N LYS A 86 21.07 16.97 -29.76
CA LYS A 86 21.19 15.58 -30.26
C LYS A 86 21.77 14.61 -29.21
N ILE A 87 21.46 14.83 -27.94
CA ILE A 87 21.86 14.01 -26.80
C ILE A 87 20.62 13.72 -25.96
N TRP A 88 20.55 12.53 -25.37
CA TRP A 88 19.55 12.16 -24.37
C TRP A 88 20.21 11.45 -23.19
N PHE A 89 19.78 11.77 -21.97
CA PHE A 89 20.26 11.12 -20.75
C PHE A 89 19.20 10.20 -20.15
N GLN A 90 19.61 9.01 -19.75
CA GLN A 90 18.76 8.04 -19.08
C GLN A 90 19.18 7.92 -17.61
N ILE A 91 18.24 8.16 -16.71
CA ILE A 91 18.44 8.00 -15.26
C ILE A 91 17.88 6.67 -14.76
N VAL A 92 16.78 6.22 -15.34
CA VAL A 92 16.15 4.95 -14.96
C VAL A 92 16.85 3.83 -15.72
N GLU A 93 17.53 2.94 -15.00
CA GLU A 93 18.16 1.75 -15.58
C GLU A 93 17.07 0.85 -16.17
N GLU A 94 17.13 0.61 -17.48
CA GLU A 94 16.34 -0.42 -18.14
C GLU A 94 17.16 -1.72 -18.10
N ASP A 95 16.74 -2.68 -17.27
CA ASP A 95 17.45 -3.94 -17.01
C ASP A 95 17.46 -4.90 -18.23
N GLY A 96 17.70 -4.44 -19.47
CA GLY A 96 17.90 -5.27 -20.67
C GLY A 96 16.81 -6.31 -21.01
N ARG A 97 15.69 -6.31 -20.27
CA ARG A 97 14.50 -7.12 -20.47
C ARG A 97 13.50 -6.27 -21.25
N SER A 98 12.63 -6.92 -22.03
CA SER A 98 11.59 -6.24 -22.81
C SER A 98 10.84 -5.21 -21.98
N GLN A 99 10.34 -4.12 -22.58
CA GLN A 99 9.54 -3.08 -21.90
C GLN A 99 8.34 -3.66 -21.10
N SER A 100 7.89 -4.88 -21.42
CA SER A 100 6.89 -5.63 -20.65
C SER A 100 7.34 -6.09 -19.26
N ASP A 101 8.65 -6.29 -19.07
CA ASP A 101 9.26 -6.96 -17.91
C ASP A 101 10.05 -5.99 -17.00
N SER A 102 10.35 -4.78 -17.49
CA SER A 102 11.01 -3.70 -16.75
C SER A 102 10.00 -2.96 -15.85
N GLN A 103 9.49 -3.64 -14.82
CA GLN A 103 8.61 -3.03 -13.83
C GLN A 103 9.41 -2.49 -12.66
N THR A 104 9.18 -1.22 -12.28
CA THR A 104 9.69 -0.66 -11.02
C THR A 104 9.30 -1.59 -9.87
N SER A 105 10.31 -2.12 -9.17
CA SER A 105 10.15 -3.19 -8.17
C SER A 105 10.11 -2.71 -6.72
N ASP A 106 10.52 -1.46 -6.48
CA ASP A 106 10.42 -0.80 -5.17
C ASP A 106 10.28 0.72 -5.35
N VAL A 107 10.00 1.44 -4.27
CA VAL A 107 9.93 2.92 -4.29
C VAL A 107 11.35 3.50 -4.38
N ILE A 108 11.58 4.38 -5.37
CA ILE A 108 12.90 4.98 -5.64
C ILE A 108 12.81 6.50 -5.55
N VAL A 109 13.74 7.12 -4.83
CA VAL A 109 13.85 8.57 -4.72
C VAL A 109 15.01 9.05 -5.60
N TYR A 110 14.69 9.74 -6.68
CA TYR A 110 15.66 10.38 -7.56
C TYR A 110 15.89 11.82 -7.13
N GLU A 111 17.13 12.16 -6.83
CA GLU A 111 17.55 13.51 -6.45
C GLU A 111 18.44 14.12 -7.55
N ILE A 112 17.99 15.21 -8.17
CA ILE A 112 18.66 15.89 -9.28
C ILE A 112 19.10 17.28 -8.82
N PHE A 113 20.42 17.46 -8.66
CA PHE A 113 21.02 18.67 -8.13
C PHE A 113 22.07 19.29 -9.08
N GLY A 114 22.31 20.60 -8.93
CA GLY A 114 23.39 21.30 -9.63
C GLY A 114 23.02 21.81 -11.03
N PHE A 115 21.73 21.76 -11.38
CA PHE A 115 21.18 22.26 -12.64
C PHE A 115 20.22 23.44 -12.45
N GLU A 116 20.24 24.07 -11.27
CA GLU A 116 19.39 25.21 -10.96
C GLU A 116 19.80 26.41 -11.84
N GLY A 117 18.81 27.11 -12.41
CA GLY A 117 19.03 28.21 -13.35
C GLY A 117 19.31 27.76 -14.79
N LYS A 118 19.21 26.46 -15.11
CA LYS A 118 19.13 25.97 -16.50
C LYS A 118 17.69 26.15 -17.01
N SER A 119 16.88 25.10 -17.02
CA SER A 119 15.45 25.23 -17.35
C SER A 119 14.58 25.53 -16.13
N LEU A 120 15.03 25.15 -14.93
CA LEU A 120 14.29 25.31 -13.68
C LEU A 120 15.07 26.16 -12.68
N PRO A 121 14.43 27.04 -11.89
CA PRO A 121 15.11 27.85 -10.88
C PRO A 121 15.45 27.08 -9.58
N PHE A 122 15.03 25.81 -9.48
CA PHE A 122 15.13 24.95 -8.31
C PHE A 122 15.67 23.56 -8.68
N SER A 123 16.15 22.83 -7.67
CA SER A 123 16.48 21.41 -7.78
C SER A 123 15.22 20.56 -7.78
N LEU A 124 15.32 19.31 -8.26
CA LEU A 124 14.18 18.40 -8.37
C LEU A 124 14.43 17.09 -7.62
N THR A 125 13.47 16.70 -6.80
CA THR A 125 13.38 15.35 -6.23
C THR A 125 12.13 14.67 -6.78
N ILE A 126 12.27 13.46 -7.32
CA ILE A 126 11.18 12.67 -7.87
C ILE A 126 11.09 11.35 -7.11
N ILE A 127 9.93 11.05 -6.55
CA ILE A 127 9.63 9.76 -5.92
C ILE A 127 8.89 8.92 -6.96
N ASP A 128 9.56 7.89 -7.45
CA ASP A 128 8.98 6.89 -8.34
C ASP A 128 8.36 5.75 -7.53
N THR A 129 7.19 5.29 -7.94
CA THR A 129 6.51 4.15 -7.32
C THR A 129 6.31 3.03 -8.34
N PRO A 130 6.31 1.77 -7.88
CA PRO A 130 5.73 0.69 -8.68
C PRO A 130 4.30 1.04 -9.14
N GLY A 131 3.88 0.43 -10.26
CA GLY A 131 2.54 0.65 -10.76
C GLY A 131 1.48 -0.09 -9.94
N PHE A 132 0.36 0.59 -9.69
CA PHE A 132 -0.80 0.00 -9.03
C PHE A 132 -1.59 -0.90 -9.98
N GLY A 133 -2.25 -1.92 -9.45
CA GLY A 133 -3.05 -2.86 -10.24
C GLY A 133 -2.22 -3.72 -11.21
N ASP A 134 -0.95 -3.95 -10.91
CA ASP A 134 -0.07 -4.77 -11.75
C ASP A 134 -0.40 -6.27 -11.67
N THR A 135 0.22 -7.09 -12.52
CA THR A 135 0.12 -8.57 -12.54
C THR A 135 0.50 -9.23 -11.22
N ARG A 136 1.22 -8.50 -10.35
CA ARG A 136 1.61 -8.91 -8.99
C ARG A 136 0.43 -8.91 -8.00
N GLY A 137 -0.69 -8.29 -8.36
CA GLY A 137 -1.94 -8.34 -7.59
C GLY A 137 -2.06 -7.29 -6.48
N ILE A 138 -3.23 -7.28 -5.85
CA ILE A 138 -3.65 -6.28 -4.84
C ILE A 138 -2.77 -6.32 -3.59
N GLU A 139 -2.24 -7.49 -3.24
CA GLU A 139 -1.32 -7.66 -2.11
C GLU A 139 -0.03 -6.84 -2.30
N TYR A 140 0.44 -6.71 -3.54
CA TYR A 140 1.61 -5.93 -3.85
C TYR A 140 1.36 -4.41 -3.69
N ASP A 141 0.16 -3.93 -4.02
CA ASP A 141 -0.23 -2.52 -3.82
C ASP A 141 -0.25 -2.14 -2.32
N VAL A 142 -0.55 -3.10 -1.44
CA VAL A 142 -0.41 -2.93 0.02
C VAL A 142 1.05 -2.71 0.38
N ILE A 143 1.97 -3.51 -0.16
CA ILE A 143 3.42 -3.37 0.07
C ILE A 143 3.91 -1.99 -0.38
N VAL A 144 3.50 -1.51 -1.56
CA VAL A 144 3.85 -0.16 -2.04
C VAL A 144 3.37 0.92 -1.06
N SER A 145 2.17 0.78 -0.52
CA SER A 145 1.63 1.70 0.48
C SER A 145 2.46 1.73 1.77
N HIS A 146 2.94 0.57 2.23
CA HIS A 146 3.88 0.49 3.36
C HIS A 146 5.23 1.16 3.07
N ARG A 147 5.78 0.97 1.86
CA ARG A 147 7.03 1.62 1.44
C ARG A 147 6.92 3.14 1.43
N LEU A 148 5.80 3.67 0.94
CA LEU A 148 5.53 5.11 0.98
C LEU A 148 5.38 5.61 2.42
N PHE A 149 4.67 4.87 3.27
CA PHE A 149 4.54 5.21 4.69
C PHE A 149 5.91 5.30 5.37
N ASP A 150 6.75 4.31 5.12
CA ASP A 150 8.12 4.24 5.57
C ASP A 150 8.97 5.43 5.09
N LEU A 151 8.83 5.83 3.82
CA LEU A 151 9.50 7.01 3.27
C LEU A 151 9.08 8.30 3.98
N PHE A 152 7.80 8.45 4.31
CA PHE A 152 7.25 9.68 4.86
C PHE A 152 7.50 9.87 6.35
N ARG A 153 7.80 8.78 7.07
CA ARG A 153 8.08 8.81 8.52
C ARG A 153 9.56 8.76 8.88
N SER A 154 10.42 8.32 7.95
CA SER A 154 11.86 8.19 8.19
C SER A 154 12.50 9.56 8.43
N GLU A 155 13.46 9.66 9.36
CA GLU A 155 14.19 10.91 9.64
C GLU A 155 14.87 11.46 8.38
N ASP A 156 15.57 10.58 7.65
CA ASP A 156 16.21 10.88 6.35
C ASP A 156 15.26 10.78 5.15
N GLY A 157 13.95 10.65 5.42
CA GLY A 157 12.88 10.47 4.45
C GLY A 157 12.42 11.76 3.78
N VAL A 158 11.20 11.71 3.21
CA VAL A 158 10.57 12.87 2.56
C VAL A 158 9.43 13.38 3.42
N HIS A 159 9.58 14.60 3.93
CA HIS A 159 8.60 15.23 4.84
C HIS A 159 7.64 16.18 4.13
N GLU A 160 8.01 16.67 2.95
CA GLU A 160 7.25 17.67 2.20
C GLU A 160 7.23 17.35 0.70
N ILE A 161 6.07 17.55 0.07
CA ILE A 161 5.90 17.41 -1.38
C ILE A 161 5.22 18.64 -1.97
N HIS A 162 5.54 18.90 -3.23
CA HIS A 162 5.01 20.02 -3.99
C HIS A 162 3.92 19.55 -4.97
N ALA A 163 4.07 18.35 -5.52
CA ALA A 163 3.05 17.77 -6.38
C ALA A 163 2.95 16.25 -6.20
N VAL A 164 1.74 15.73 -6.39
CA VAL A 164 1.50 14.33 -6.70
C VAL A 164 1.09 14.26 -8.17
N GLY A 165 1.94 13.66 -8.99
CA GLY A 165 1.68 13.40 -10.40
C GLY A 165 0.94 12.09 -10.58
N LEU A 166 -0.35 12.16 -10.89
CA LEU A 166 -1.14 11.01 -11.33
C LEU A 166 -0.84 10.74 -12.80
N VAL A 167 -0.02 9.73 -13.07
CA VAL A 167 0.47 9.39 -14.41
C VAL A 167 -0.50 8.43 -15.09
N MET A 168 -1.03 8.84 -16.25
CA MET A 168 -2.02 8.09 -17.03
C MET A 168 -1.73 8.28 -18.53
N LYS A 169 -2.12 7.34 -19.39
CA LYS A 169 -1.97 7.51 -20.85
C LYS A 169 -3.05 8.42 -21.40
N ALA A 170 -2.77 9.39 -22.26
CA ALA A 170 -3.79 10.32 -22.76
C ALA A 170 -4.91 9.61 -23.58
N THR A 171 -4.56 8.53 -24.28
CA THR A 171 -5.43 7.84 -25.25
C THR A 171 -6.14 6.61 -24.67
N ASP A 172 -5.58 5.97 -23.64
CA ASP A 172 -6.02 4.68 -23.10
C ASP A 172 -6.58 4.83 -21.67
N ASN A 173 -7.67 5.59 -21.53
CA ASN A 173 -8.34 5.88 -20.24
C ASN A 173 -9.86 5.67 -20.29
N ARG A 174 -10.34 4.69 -21.08
CA ARG A 174 -11.76 4.35 -20.99
C ARG A 174 -12.04 3.86 -19.57
N VAL A 175 -13.00 4.48 -18.88
CA VAL A 175 -13.37 4.09 -17.51
C VAL A 175 -13.75 2.62 -17.50
N ASN A 176 -12.96 1.82 -16.79
CA ASN A 176 -13.20 0.42 -16.52
C ASN A 176 -12.93 0.14 -15.03
N ASP A 177 -13.19 -1.10 -14.62
CA ASP A 177 -13.00 -1.61 -13.27
C ASP A 177 -11.53 -1.49 -12.80
N ARG A 178 -10.57 -1.84 -13.66
CA ARG A 178 -9.12 -1.74 -13.41
C ARG A 178 -8.67 -0.30 -13.17
N LEU A 179 -8.98 0.62 -14.07
CA LEU A 179 -8.60 2.03 -13.96
C LEU A 179 -9.25 2.65 -12.71
N SER A 180 -10.52 2.32 -12.47
CA SER A 180 -11.22 2.77 -11.27
C SER A 180 -10.55 2.26 -10.01
N TYR A 181 -10.10 1.01 -9.99
CA TYR A 181 -9.31 0.44 -8.89
C TYR A 181 -8.00 1.21 -8.68
N VAL A 182 -7.19 1.41 -9.72
CA VAL A 182 -5.91 2.14 -9.64
C VAL A 182 -6.11 3.54 -9.05
N LEU A 183 -7.07 4.29 -9.59
CA LEU A 183 -7.36 5.65 -9.13
C LEU A 183 -7.84 5.66 -7.67
N ASN A 184 -8.72 4.73 -7.29
CA ASN A 184 -9.17 4.61 -5.91
C ASN A 184 -8.03 4.26 -4.94
N SER A 185 -7.19 3.29 -5.29
CA SER A 185 -6.06 2.85 -4.48
C SER A 185 -5.07 3.98 -4.27
N VAL A 186 -4.71 4.71 -5.34
CA VAL A 186 -3.82 5.86 -5.26
C VAL A 186 -4.40 6.98 -4.39
N MET A 187 -5.66 7.35 -4.58
CA MET A 187 -6.29 8.42 -3.77
C MET A 187 -6.48 8.03 -2.31
N SER A 188 -6.49 6.73 -2.00
CA SER A 188 -6.62 6.23 -0.64
C SER A 188 -5.38 6.50 0.22
N LEU A 189 -4.23 6.76 -0.41
CA LEU A 189 -2.94 7.00 0.25
C LEU A 189 -2.90 8.36 0.97
N PHE A 190 -3.60 9.35 0.44
CA PHE A 190 -3.35 10.75 0.75
C PHE A 190 -4.28 11.32 1.82
N GLY A 191 -3.75 12.27 2.60
CA GLY A 191 -4.54 13.14 3.46
C GLY A 191 -5.25 14.25 2.69
N ARG A 192 -6.32 14.81 3.27
CA ARG A 192 -7.14 15.88 2.65
C ARG A 192 -6.36 17.13 2.23
N ASN A 193 -5.22 17.40 2.87
CA ASN A 193 -4.38 18.56 2.59
C ASN A 193 -3.65 18.51 1.23
N LEU A 194 -3.62 17.36 0.55
CA LEU A 194 -2.94 17.18 -0.73
C LEU A 194 -3.83 17.39 -1.96
N GLU A 195 -5.14 17.62 -1.80
CA GLU A 195 -6.08 17.74 -2.92
C GLU A 195 -5.60 18.72 -4.01
N ASN A 196 -5.16 19.92 -3.61
CA ASN A 196 -4.70 20.97 -4.53
C ASN A 196 -3.27 20.75 -5.08
N ASN A 197 -2.58 19.70 -4.62
CA ASN A 197 -1.24 19.34 -5.07
C ASN A 197 -1.26 18.13 -6.01
N ILE A 198 -2.40 17.46 -6.17
CA ILE A 198 -2.58 16.33 -7.09
C ILE A 198 -2.88 16.87 -8.49
N VAL A 199 -2.09 16.48 -9.48
CA VAL A 199 -2.24 16.88 -10.89
C VAL A 199 -2.12 15.66 -11.80
N ALA A 200 -2.79 15.68 -12.96
CA ALA A 200 -2.66 14.61 -13.94
C ALA A 200 -1.46 14.85 -14.88
N LEU A 201 -0.63 13.83 -15.08
CA LEU A 201 0.50 13.83 -16.01
C LEU A 201 0.18 12.81 -17.11
N LEU A 202 -0.23 13.31 -18.27
CA LEU A 202 -0.80 12.48 -19.33
C LEU A 202 0.26 12.17 -20.39
N THR A 203 0.71 10.91 -20.40
CA THR A 203 1.73 10.38 -21.32
C THR A 203 1.11 9.90 -22.63
N HIS A 204 1.91 9.57 -23.65
CA HIS A 204 1.41 9.15 -24.97
C HIS A 204 0.38 10.13 -25.58
N SER A 205 0.63 11.43 -25.40
CA SER A 205 -0.27 12.48 -25.87
C SER A 205 0.15 13.00 -27.23
N ASP A 206 -0.81 13.03 -28.15
CA ASP A 206 -0.72 13.72 -29.45
C ASP A 206 -0.86 15.25 -29.34
N GLY A 207 -0.88 15.81 -28.12
CA GLY A 207 -1.07 17.22 -27.85
C GLY A 207 -2.52 17.73 -27.92
N GLN A 208 -3.47 16.89 -28.31
CA GLN A 208 -4.89 17.25 -28.32
C GLN A 208 -5.49 17.24 -26.91
N ARG A 209 -6.70 17.80 -26.77
CA ARG A 209 -7.43 17.79 -25.50
C ARG A 209 -7.76 16.33 -25.11
N PRO A 210 -7.27 15.82 -23.97
CA PRO A 210 -7.38 14.41 -23.60
C PRO A 210 -8.77 14.10 -23.00
N ARG A 211 -9.80 14.01 -23.85
CA ARG A 211 -11.21 13.89 -23.41
C ARG A 211 -11.44 12.67 -22.51
N ASN A 212 -10.96 11.49 -22.93
CA ASN A 212 -11.13 10.24 -22.18
C ASN A 212 -10.49 10.31 -20.78
N ALA A 213 -9.29 10.87 -20.68
CA ALA A 213 -8.59 11.05 -19.40
C ALA A 213 -9.36 12.00 -18.46
N ILE A 214 -9.83 13.13 -18.99
CA ILE A 214 -10.60 14.11 -18.23
C ILE A 214 -11.92 13.49 -17.74
N GLU A 215 -12.65 12.83 -18.64
CA GLU A 215 -13.90 12.14 -18.32
C GLU A 215 -13.68 11.06 -17.25
N ALA A 216 -12.58 10.31 -17.32
CA ALA A 216 -12.26 9.31 -16.31
C ALA A 216 -12.03 9.92 -14.92
N LEU A 217 -11.28 11.02 -14.83
CA LEU A 217 -11.06 11.74 -13.57
C LEU A 217 -12.36 12.32 -12.99
N GLU A 218 -13.24 12.85 -13.86
CA GLU A 218 -14.54 13.41 -13.47
C GLU A 218 -15.52 12.31 -13.03
N HIS A 219 -15.65 11.23 -13.80
CA HIS A 219 -16.54 10.11 -13.51
C HIS A 219 -16.18 9.37 -12.23
N THR A 220 -14.87 9.19 -11.96
CA THR A 220 -14.37 8.59 -10.72
C THR A 220 -14.28 9.57 -9.55
N LYS A 221 -14.73 10.82 -9.74
CA LYS A 221 -14.79 11.90 -8.75
C LYS A 221 -13.45 12.12 -8.03
N ILE A 222 -12.36 12.12 -8.80
CA ILE A 222 -11.02 12.28 -8.23
C ILE A 222 -10.82 13.68 -7.69
N LYS A 223 -10.41 13.74 -6.42
CA LYS A 223 -10.02 14.96 -5.73
C LYS A 223 -8.61 15.36 -6.16
N CYS A 224 -8.52 16.35 -7.03
CA CYS A 224 -7.28 16.87 -7.58
C CYS A 224 -7.36 18.39 -7.77
N ALA A 225 -6.22 19.01 -8.07
CA ALA A 225 -6.15 20.43 -8.36
C ALA A 225 -7.04 20.77 -9.56
N LYS A 226 -7.75 21.89 -9.49
CA LYS A 226 -8.67 22.33 -10.54
C LYS A 226 -8.38 23.74 -11.03
N LYS A 227 -8.63 23.96 -12.32
CA LYS A 227 -8.59 25.27 -12.97
C LYS A 227 -9.93 26.00 -12.81
N GLU A 228 -9.98 27.24 -13.28
CA GLU A 228 -11.24 27.95 -13.50
C GLU A 228 -12.19 27.09 -14.35
N LYS A 229 -13.47 27.03 -13.97
CA LYS A 229 -14.50 26.09 -14.47
C LYS A 229 -14.43 24.65 -13.94
N ASN A 230 -13.76 24.41 -12.80
CA ASN A 230 -13.79 23.13 -12.07
C ASN A 230 -13.17 21.93 -12.85
N GLN A 231 -12.33 22.20 -13.86
CA GLN A 231 -11.65 21.16 -14.64
C GLN A 231 -10.34 20.71 -13.96
N PRO A 232 -9.99 19.41 -14.00
CA PRO A 232 -8.71 18.92 -13.50
C PRO A 232 -7.50 19.64 -14.12
N VAL A 233 -6.49 19.93 -13.31
CA VAL A 233 -5.19 20.38 -13.80
C VAL A 233 -4.44 19.19 -14.38
N TYR A 234 -4.04 19.30 -15.63
CA TYR A 234 -3.26 18.29 -16.33
C TYR A 234 -2.15 18.90 -17.18
N PHE A 235 -1.12 18.08 -17.44
CA PHE A 235 0.00 18.37 -18.34
C PHE A 235 0.18 17.21 -19.32
N LEU A 236 0.55 17.51 -20.56
CA LEU A 236 0.65 16.54 -21.66
C LEU A 236 2.10 16.23 -21.97
N PHE A 237 2.38 14.96 -22.22
CA PHE A 237 3.69 14.42 -22.55
C PHE A 237 3.56 13.34 -23.61
N ASP A 238 4.45 13.35 -24.58
CA ASP A 238 4.57 12.26 -25.56
C ASP A 238 5.72 11.32 -25.15
N ASN A 239 6.85 11.89 -24.71
CA ASN A 239 8.04 11.23 -24.16
C ASN A 239 8.89 10.41 -25.16
N CYS A 240 8.76 10.63 -26.48
CA CYS A 240 9.55 9.93 -27.50
C CYS A 240 10.91 10.58 -27.85
N GLN A 241 11.49 11.43 -26.99
CA GLN A 241 12.69 12.22 -27.36
C GLN A 241 13.97 11.40 -27.51
N SER A 242 14.00 10.17 -26.99
CA SER A 242 15.11 9.22 -27.11
C SER A 242 15.11 8.45 -28.44
N GLU A 243 14.00 8.45 -29.17
CA GLU A 243 13.87 7.70 -30.42
C GLU A 243 14.83 8.20 -31.49
N ASP A 244 15.26 7.30 -32.37
CA ASP A 244 16.18 7.63 -33.45
C ASP A 244 15.52 8.58 -34.46
N ARG A 245 16.28 9.57 -34.93
CA ARG A 245 15.81 10.66 -35.80
C ARG A 245 16.45 10.61 -37.18
N THR A 246 16.99 9.47 -37.57
CA THR A 246 17.71 9.32 -38.85
C THR A 246 16.78 9.35 -40.06
N GLU A 247 15.52 8.94 -39.91
CA GLU A 247 14.52 9.02 -40.96
C GLU A 247 13.84 10.39 -40.95
N GLU A 248 13.90 11.14 -42.05
CA GLU A 248 13.43 12.54 -42.12
C GLU A 248 11.93 12.67 -41.82
N GLU A 249 11.11 11.72 -42.31
CA GLU A 249 9.66 11.70 -42.08
C GLU A 249 9.34 11.46 -40.60
N GLU A 250 10.07 10.58 -39.91
CA GLU A 250 9.90 10.31 -38.48
C GLU A 250 10.40 11.48 -37.61
N ALA A 251 11.46 12.17 -38.05
CA ALA A 251 12.04 13.30 -37.32
C ALA A 251 11.06 14.47 -37.16
N GLU A 252 10.14 14.71 -38.11
CA GLU A 252 9.10 15.74 -38.00
C GLU A 252 8.09 15.41 -36.90
N PHE A 253 7.63 14.15 -36.83
CA PHE A 253 6.71 13.69 -35.79
C PHE A 253 7.38 13.75 -34.41
N LEU A 254 8.63 13.31 -34.30
CA LEU A 254 9.39 13.34 -33.05
C LEU A 254 9.67 14.79 -32.59
N GLN A 255 9.84 15.74 -33.52
CA GLN A 255 9.94 17.16 -33.15
C GLN A 255 8.62 17.70 -32.57
N MET A 256 7.47 17.25 -33.08
CA MET A 256 6.18 17.59 -32.47
C MET A 256 6.04 17.01 -31.07
N ALA A 257 6.42 15.73 -30.89
CA ALA A 257 6.44 15.05 -29.60
C ALA A 257 7.31 15.78 -28.55
N ASP A 258 8.48 16.28 -28.97
CA ASP A 258 9.35 17.11 -28.14
C ASP A 258 8.64 18.41 -27.71
N ARG A 259 8.05 19.15 -28.66
CA ARG A 259 7.31 20.39 -28.38
C ARG A 259 6.14 20.18 -27.42
N ILE A 260 5.43 19.06 -27.53
CA ILE A 260 4.33 18.68 -26.62
C ILE A 260 4.87 18.52 -25.20
N SER A 261 5.91 17.71 -25.04
CA SER A 261 6.50 17.40 -23.74
C SER A 261 7.19 18.62 -23.10
N ASP A 262 7.87 19.46 -23.89
CA ASP A 262 8.48 20.71 -23.45
C ASP A 262 7.43 21.75 -23.00
N ARG A 263 6.27 21.82 -23.69
CA ARG A 263 5.11 22.59 -23.21
C ARG A 263 4.55 22.02 -21.91
N GLY A 264 4.43 20.70 -21.80
CA GLY A 264 4.02 20.00 -20.58
C GLY A 264 4.92 20.35 -19.40
N MET A 265 6.24 20.27 -19.59
CA MET A 265 7.24 20.60 -18.57
C MET A 265 7.22 22.07 -18.16
N ARG A 266 7.07 23.01 -19.11
CA ARG A 266 6.87 24.43 -18.77
C ARG A 266 5.64 24.66 -17.88
N GLY A 267 4.52 24.01 -18.24
CA GLY A 267 3.29 24.07 -17.45
C GLY A 267 3.48 23.51 -16.05
N LEU A 268 4.10 22.33 -15.94
CA LEU A 268 4.38 21.68 -14.66
C LEU A 268 5.35 22.51 -13.82
N ALA A 269 6.40 23.07 -14.42
CA ALA A 269 7.34 23.97 -13.74
C ALA A 269 6.64 25.20 -13.17
N GLY A 270 5.78 25.85 -13.97
CA GLY A 270 4.98 27.00 -13.52
C GLY A 270 4.00 26.65 -12.40
N PHE A 271 3.48 25.42 -12.38
CA PHE A 271 2.69 24.92 -11.25
C PHE A 271 3.56 24.73 -10.01
N LEU A 272 4.68 24.01 -10.11
CA LEU A 272 5.58 23.76 -8.97
C LEU A 272 6.16 25.03 -8.34
N ASP A 273 6.39 26.05 -9.16
CA ASP A 273 6.88 27.36 -8.70
C ASP A 273 5.87 28.05 -7.79
N LYS A 274 4.59 28.04 -8.19
CA LYS A 274 3.47 28.67 -7.44
C LYS A 274 2.92 27.82 -6.30
N THR A 275 3.16 26.51 -6.34
CA THR A 275 2.58 25.58 -5.38
C THR A 275 3.39 25.55 -4.08
N GLU A 276 2.69 25.78 -2.98
CA GLU A 276 3.25 25.64 -1.63
C GLU A 276 3.53 24.17 -1.29
N PRO A 277 4.64 23.88 -0.59
CA PRO A 277 4.91 22.54 -0.08
C PRO A 277 3.83 22.11 0.92
N LYS A 278 3.44 20.85 0.85
CA LYS A 278 2.55 20.22 1.83
C LYS A 278 3.33 19.19 2.63
N ARG A 279 3.20 19.31 3.96
CA ARG A 279 3.72 18.33 4.90
C ARG A 279 2.97 17.00 4.78
N LEU A 280 3.73 15.92 4.85
CA LEU A 280 3.23 14.56 4.69
C LEU A 280 2.79 13.90 6.00
N MET A 281 2.83 14.60 7.13
CA MET A 281 2.39 14.06 8.42
C MET A 281 0.96 13.52 8.39
N THR A 282 0.03 14.24 7.75
CA THR A 282 -1.36 13.80 7.58
C THR A 282 -1.48 12.56 6.69
N THR A 283 -0.69 12.48 5.61
CA THR A 283 -0.61 11.32 4.72
C THR A 283 -0.02 10.11 5.47
N ALA A 284 1.03 10.32 6.27
CA ALA A 284 1.60 9.28 7.12
C ALA A 284 0.58 8.80 8.17
N GLU A 285 -0.20 9.70 8.78
CA GLU A 285 -1.31 9.33 9.67
C GLU A 285 -2.37 8.49 8.96
N VAL A 286 -2.77 8.85 7.74
CA VAL A 286 -3.73 8.07 6.93
C VAL A 286 -3.20 6.66 6.69
N LEU A 287 -1.96 6.52 6.24
CA LEU A 287 -1.35 5.22 5.97
C LEU A 287 -1.22 4.39 7.26
N ASN A 288 -0.76 4.98 8.36
CA ASN A 288 -0.68 4.31 9.66
C ASN A 288 -2.04 3.79 10.14
N GLU A 289 -3.11 4.59 9.97
CA GLU A 289 -4.46 4.21 10.37
C GLU A 289 -5.02 3.08 9.50
N ARG A 290 -4.69 3.04 8.19
CA ARG A 290 -5.04 1.91 7.31
C ARG A 290 -4.33 0.63 7.72
N ILE A 291 -3.04 0.72 8.04
CA ILE A 291 -2.24 -0.40 8.54
C ILE A 291 -2.86 -0.95 9.83
N SER A 292 -3.22 -0.04 10.75
CA SER A 292 -3.87 -0.41 12.01
C SER A 292 -5.24 -1.05 11.81
N LEU A 293 -6.06 -0.53 10.87
CA LEU A 293 -7.35 -1.12 10.51
C LEU A 293 -7.17 -2.54 9.97
N MET A 294 -6.25 -2.75 9.03
CA MET A 294 -5.99 -4.07 8.44
C MET A 294 -5.54 -5.08 9.51
N ALA A 295 -4.60 -4.70 10.37
CA ALA A 295 -4.15 -5.54 11.48
C ALA A 295 -5.28 -5.88 12.45
N SER A 296 -6.12 -4.89 12.79
CA SER A 296 -7.29 -5.08 13.65
C SER A 296 -8.31 -6.04 13.03
N LEU A 297 -8.55 -5.93 11.71
CA LEU A 297 -9.51 -6.77 10.99
C LEU A 297 -9.02 -8.22 10.85
N GLN A 298 -7.75 -8.43 10.51
CA GLN A 298 -7.16 -9.78 10.45
C GLN A 298 -7.23 -10.46 11.82
N ASN A 299 -6.81 -9.76 12.87
CA ASN A 299 -6.90 -10.29 14.24
C ASN A 299 -8.35 -10.56 14.65
N LEU A 300 -9.30 -9.70 14.28
CA LEU A 300 -10.73 -9.92 14.50
C LEU A 300 -11.23 -11.19 13.79
N GLN A 301 -10.87 -11.39 12.52
CA GLN A 301 -11.25 -12.59 11.75
C GLN A 301 -10.65 -13.87 12.36
N GLU A 302 -9.35 -13.88 12.64
CA GLU A 302 -8.65 -15.02 13.25
C GLU A 302 -9.26 -15.40 14.61
N ARG A 303 -9.62 -14.41 15.43
CA ARG A 303 -10.22 -14.65 16.75
C ARG A 303 -11.68 -15.03 16.70
N ILE A 304 -12.45 -14.53 15.75
CA ILE A 304 -13.81 -15.01 15.52
C ILE A 304 -13.76 -16.49 15.18
N GLN A 305 -12.89 -16.91 14.25
CA GLN A 305 -12.74 -18.31 13.88
C GLN A 305 -12.32 -19.17 15.10
N LEU A 306 -11.33 -18.71 15.86
CA LEU A 306 -10.90 -19.41 17.09
C LEU A 306 -12.03 -19.52 18.12
N THR A 307 -12.78 -18.44 18.32
CA THR A 307 -13.90 -18.38 19.25
C THR A 307 -15.03 -19.31 18.83
N GLU A 308 -15.36 -19.34 17.53
CA GLU A 308 -16.38 -20.24 16.99
C GLU A 308 -16.00 -21.71 17.15
N GLU A 309 -14.73 -22.08 16.93
CA GLU A 309 -14.25 -23.44 17.18
C GLU A 309 -14.27 -23.79 18.68
N LYS A 310 -13.84 -22.88 19.56
CA LYS A 310 -13.98 -23.07 21.02
C LYS A 310 -15.44 -23.21 21.44
N GLN A 311 -16.33 -22.44 20.83
CA GLN A 311 -17.76 -22.51 21.12
C GLN A 311 -18.35 -23.87 20.72
N LYS A 312 -17.92 -24.43 19.59
CA LYS A 312 -18.27 -25.81 19.17
C LYS A 312 -17.70 -26.86 20.13
N GLU A 313 -16.46 -26.70 20.58
CA GLU A 313 -15.83 -27.56 21.60
C GLU A 313 -16.68 -27.56 22.88
N ILE A 314 -16.97 -26.37 23.43
CA ILE A 314 -17.78 -26.21 24.65
C ILE A 314 -19.16 -26.83 24.46
N ASN A 315 -19.84 -26.58 23.34
CA ASN A 315 -21.16 -27.15 23.07
C ASN A 315 -21.14 -28.68 23.02
N ARG A 316 -20.13 -29.28 22.38
CA ARG A 316 -19.98 -30.76 22.37
C ARG A 316 -19.75 -31.32 23.76
N ILE A 317 -18.96 -30.65 24.60
CA ILE A 317 -18.74 -31.05 25.99
C ILE A 317 -20.05 -30.97 26.77
N LEU A 318 -20.81 -29.88 26.62
CA LEU A 318 -22.12 -29.69 27.27
C LEU A 318 -23.12 -30.77 26.84
N GLU A 319 -23.18 -31.10 25.56
CA GLU A 319 -24.01 -32.19 25.03
C GLU A 319 -23.58 -33.55 25.59
N ALA A 320 -22.29 -33.83 25.64
CA ALA A 320 -21.79 -35.06 26.22
C ALA A 320 -22.11 -35.18 27.71
N ILE A 321 -21.95 -34.10 28.49
CA ILE A 321 -22.33 -34.06 29.91
C ILE A 321 -23.83 -34.33 30.10
N ARG A 322 -24.68 -33.83 29.19
CA ARG A 322 -26.12 -34.10 29.20
C ARG A 322 -26.43 -35.56 28.86
N LYS A 323 -25.84 -36.07 27.78
CA LYS A 323 -26.08 -37.43 27.26
C LYS A 323 -25.56 -38.52 28.21
N HIS A 324 -24.36 -38.34 28.76
CA HIS A 324 -23.70 -39.29 29.66
C HIS A 324 -23.97 -39.00 31.14
N SER A 325 -25.05 -38.27 31.45
CA SER A 325 -25.37 -37.83 32.81
C SER A 325 -25.56 -38.97 33.83
N GLU A 326 -26.14 -40.09 33.40
CA GLU A 326 -26.30 -41.30 34.23
C GLU A 326 -25.00 -42.10 34.39
N GLU A 327 -24.15 -42.12 33.36
CA GLU A 327 -22.82 -42.76 33.44
C GLU A 327 -21.90 -41.99 34.39
N MET A 328 -21.97 -40.64 34.36
CA MET A 328 -21.32 -39.77 35.32
C MET A 328 -21.81 -40.00 36.75
N ARG A 329 -23.13 -40.18 36.97
CA ARG A 329 -23.69 -40.52 38.28
C ARG A 329 -23.16 -41.84 38.84
N ARG A 330 -22.82 -42.77 37.96
CA ARG A 330 -22.31 -44.11 38.30
C ARG A 330 -20.79 -44.18 38.30
N ASN A 331 -20.08 -43.04 38.22
CA ASN A 331 -18.62 -42.95 38.11
C ASN A 331 -18.03 -43.84 36.99
N ARG A 332 -18.76 -43.99 35.88
CA ARG A 332 -18.27 -44.73 34.71
C ARG A 332 -17.52 -43.79 33.77
N ASN A 333 -16.36 -44.26 33.29
CA ASN A 333 -15.61 -43.54 32.26
C ASN A 333 -16.31 -43.64 30.92
N PHE A 334 -16.35 -42.52 30.20
CA PHE A 334 -16.74 -42.43 28.80
C PHE A 334 -15.75 -41.54 28.05
N THR A 335 -15.73 -41.68 26.73
CA THR A 335 -14.89 -40.88 25.84
C THR A 335 -15.75 -40.05 24.89
N VAL A 336 -15.29 -38.86 24.56
CA VAL A 336 -15.94 -37.95 23.61
C VAL A 336 -14.92 -37.49 22.59
N GLU A 337 -15.28 -37.58 21.31
CA GLU A 337 -14.47 -37.02 20.23
C GLU A 337 -14.62 -35.50 20.22
N ILE A 338 -13.52 -34.79 20.43
CA ILE A 338 -13.46 -33.33 20.45
C ILE A 338 -12.52 -32.88 19.34
N THR A 339 -12.92 -31.80 18.66
CA THR A 339 -12.06 -31.09 17.73
C THR A 339 -11.33 -30.03 18.53
N GLU A 340 -10.05 -30.27 18.81
CA GLU A 340 -9.21 -29.35 19.55
C GLU A 340 -8.47 -28.43 18.57
N VAL A 341 -8.42 -27.14 18.91
CA VAL A 341 -7.61 -26.14 18.19
C VAL A 341 -6.22 -26.05 18.83
N TYR A 342 -5.18 -26.08 18.01
CA TYR A 342 -3.81 -25.86 18.42
C TYR A 342 -3.11 -24.89 17.46
N LYS A 343 -2.09 -24.19 17.95
CA LYS A 343 -1.31 -23.23 17.16
C LYS A 343 -0.05 -23.88 16.61
N VAL A 344 0.27 -23.60 15.35
CA VAL A 344 1.55 -23.94 14.72
C VAL A 344 2.22 -22.68 14.18
N LYS A 345 3.54 -22.72 14.00
CA LYS A 345 4.28 -21.67 13.30
C LYS A 345 4.45 -22.07 11.84
N GLU A 346 4.03 -21.21 10.92
CA GLU A 346 4.23 -21.38 9.48
C GLU A 346 5.08 -20.23 8.92
N LEU A 347 5.92 -20.52 7.94
CA LEU A 347 6.73 -19.49 7.27
C LEU A 347 5.82 -18.50 6.53
N THR A 348 6.18 -17.22 6.55
CA THR A 348 5.42 -16.15 5.89
C THR A 348 5.62 -16.14 4.36
N ALA A 349 6.79 -16.56 3.88
CA ALA A 349 7.10 -16.57 2.46
C ALA A 349 6.40 -17.73 1.71
N GLY A 350 5.72 -17.39 0.60
CA GLY A 350 5.32 -18.38 -0.41
C GLY A 350 6.55 -18.99 -1.12
N ARG A 351 6.38 -20.15 -1.77
CA ARG A 351 7.45 -20.95 -2.45
C ARG A 351 8.34 -20.20 -3.47
N ARG A 352 8.13 -18.91 -3.76
CA ARG A 352 8.92 -18.11 -4.71
C ARG A 352 9.87 -17.18 -3.96
N LEU A 353 11.15 -17.55 -3.88
CA LEU A 353 12.24 -16.71 -3.38
C LEU A 353 12.49 -15.53 -4.32
N THR A 354 11.92 -14.36 -4.03
CA THR A 354 12.32 -13.08 -4.64
C THR A 354 13.02 -12.21 -3.60
N ARG A 355 13.80 -11.21 -4.02
CA ARG A 355 14.49 -10.26 -3.11
C ARG A 355 13.54 -9.59 -2.10
N LEU A 356 12.24 -9.50 -2.40
CA LEU A 356 11.19 -8.98 -1.49
C LEU A 356 10.77 -9.96 -0.38
N SER A 357 10.86 -11.27 -0.61
CA SER A 357 10.48 -12.30 0.40
C SER A 357 11.32 -12.24 1.68
N LEU A 358 12.51 -11.63 1.62
CA LEU A 358 13.38 -11.39 2.79
C LEU A 358 12.81 -10.35 3.77
N PHE A 359 11.83 -9.55 3.34
CA PHE A 359 11.24 -8.46 4.12
C PHE A 359 9.82 -8.76 4.63
N GLU A 360 9.22 -9.88 4.24
CA GLU A 360 7.90 -10.33 4.72
C GLU A 360 8.00 -10.97 6.10
N LYS A 361 8.22 -10.14 7.12
CA LYS A 361 8.21 -10.57 8.53
C LYS A 361 6.88 -10.22 9.19
N ALA A 362 6.36 -11.14 9.99
CA ALA A 362 5.21 -10.91 10.84
C ALA A 362 5.66 -10.40 12.21
N MET A 363 4.88 -9.49 12.77
CA MET A 363 4.98 -9.12 14.19
C MET A 363 4.13 -10.06 15.00
N CYS A 364 4.76 -10.87 15.85
CA CYS A 364 4.07 -11.89 16.63
C CYS A 364 4.26 -11.63 18.13
N CYS A 365 3.18 -11.70 18.90
CA CYS A 365 3.23 -11.74 20.35
C CYS A 365 3.58 -13.15 20.80
N THR A 366 4.69 -13.32 21.51
CA THR A 366 5.11 -14.65 22.01
C THR A 366 4.41 -15.07 23.29
N VAL A 367 3.81 -14.12 24.01
CA VAL A 367 3.03 -14.37 25.23
C VAL A 367 1.59 -14.82 24.90
N CYS A 368 0.95 -14.15 23.94
CA CYS A 368 -0.40 -14.52 23.49
C CYS A 368 -0.39 -15.56 22.36
N GLU A 369 0.75 -15.77 21.72
CA GLU A 369 0.90 -16.57 20.49
C GLU A 369 0.01 -16.04 19.36
N GLU A 370 0.05 -14.73 19.10
CA GLU A 370 -0.86 -14.04 18.17
C GLU A 370 -0.10 -13.23 17.12
N ASN A 371 -0.67 -13.15 15.91
CA ASN A 371 -0.18 -12.29 14.84
C ASN A 371 -0.73 -10.87 15.03
N CYS A 372 0.15 -9.92 15.28
CA CYS A 372 -0.24 -8.55 15.61
C CYS A 372 -0.21 -7.62 14.40
N HIS A 373 0.72 -7.83 13.46
CA HIS A 373 0.82 -7.03 12.24
C HIS A 373 1.51 -7.84 11.13
N TYR A 374 0.80 -8.04 10.01
CA TYR A 374 1.28 -8.68 8.79
C TYR A 374 0.32 -8.39 7.62
N PRO A 375 0.78 -8.14 6.39
CA PRO A 375 2.17 -7.92 5.97
C PRO A 375 2.67 -6.53 6.36
N GLY A 376 3.91 -6.18 5.97
CA GLY A 376 4.35 -4.78 5.93
C GLY A 376 5.17 -4.26 7.13
N CYS A 377 5.56 -5.11 8.09
CA CYS A 377 6.44 -4.71 9.18
C CYS A 377 7.93 -4.69 8.77
N SER A 378 8.28 -3.82 7.83
CA SER A 378 9.55 -3.92 7.08
C SER A 378 10.71 -3.16 7.72
N LEU A 379 10.47 -1.94 8.22
CA LEU A 379 11.51 -0.97 8.54
C LEU A 379 11.81 -0.73 10.02
N ILE A 380 11.14 -1.45 10.92
CA ILE A 380 11.33 -1.22 12.34
C ILE A 380 12.61 -1.90 12.84
N LEU A 381 13.44 -1.12 13.54
CA LEU A 381 14.63 -1.61 14.24
C LEU A 381 14.29 -2.36 15.54
N SER A 382 13.11 -2.08 16.10
CA SER A 382 12.63 -2.66 17.35
C SER A 382 11.12 -2.84 17.29
N PRO A 383 10.56 -3.91 17.90
CA PRO A 383 9.11 -4.08 18.06
C PRO A 383 8.39 -2.86 18.60
N GLN A 384 9.06 -2.05 19.44
CA GLN A 384 8.51 -0.81 20.02
C GLN A 384 8.08 0.23 18.98
N HIS A 385 8.70 0.19 17.80
CA HIS A 385 8.42 1.14 16.72
C HIS A 385 7.34 0.63 15.73
N CYS A 386 6.74 -0.53 15.99
CA CYS A 386 5.63 -1.02 15.17
C CYS A 386 4.39 -0.13 15.34
N GLU A 387 3.65 0.01 14.24
CA GLU A 387 2.45 0.85 14.07
C GLU A 387 1.33 0.47 15.03
N VAL A 388 1.27 -0.82 15.38
CA VAL A 388 0.31 -1.37 16.34
C VAL A 388 0.76 -1.22 17.79
N MET A 389 1.93 -0.61 18.06
CA MET A 389 2.37 -0.29 19.42
C MET A 389 2.02 1.15 19.77
N LYS A 390 1.24 1.34 20.84
CA LYS A 390 0.95 2.66 21.40
C LYS A 390 1.40 2.72 22.85
N ARG A 391 2.23 3.72 23.18
CA ARG A 391 2.78 3.92 24.54
C ARG A 391 3.45 2.64 25.09
N GLY A 392 4.22 1.96 24.24
CA GLY A 392 4.95 0.73 24.58
C GLY A 392 4.11 -0.55 24.68
N ARG A 393 2.82 -0.51 24.35
CA ARG A 393 1.91 -1.66 24.40
C ARG A 393 1.26 -1.94 23.05
N CYS A 394 1.07 -3.22 22.73
CA CYS A 394 0.38 -3.64 21.53
C CYS A 394 -1.12 -3.35 21.63
N THR A 395 -1.68 -2.78 20.56
CA THR A 395 -3.11 -2.49 20.44
C THR A 395 -3.89 -3.64 19.81
N VAL A 396 -3.23 -4.69 19.32
CA VAL A 396 -3.87 -5.81 18.62
C VAL A 396 -3.98 -7.05 19.51
N CYS A 397 -2.89 -7.52 20.11
CA CYS A 397 -2.91 -8.77 20.88
C CYS A 397 -3.82 -8.74 22.12
N THR A 398 -4.29 -9.91 22.56
CA THR A 398 -5.30 -10.06 23.61
C THR A 398 -4.86 -9.43 24.93
N GLY A 399 -3.61 -9.68 25.32
CA GLY A 399 -3.07 -9.17 26.57
C GLY A 399 -2.65 -7.69 26.53
N LYS A 400 -2.82 -6.99 25.40
CA LYS A 400 -2.24 -5.67 25.14
C LYS A 400 -0.78 -5.60 25.65
N CYS A 401 -0.04 -6.65 25.29
CA CYS A 401 1.26 -6.97 25.86
C CYS A 401 2.29 -5.89 25.54
N PRO A 402 3.31 -5.70 26.39
CA PRO A 402 4.38 -4.77 26.10
C PRO A 402 5.12 -5.16 24.82
N ALA A 403 5.72 -4.18 24.14
CA ALA A 403 6.47 -4.41 22.91
C ALA A 403 7.60 -5.46 23.09
N ALA A 404 8.18 -5.58 24.29
CA ALA A 404 9.20 -6.59 24.60
C ALA A 404 8.69 -8.04 24.50
N ALA A 405 7.38 -8.27 24.55
CA ALA A 405 6.78 -9.59 24.35
C ALA A 405 6.64 -9.97 22.86
N HIS A 406 7.01 -9.06 21.95
CA HIS A 406 6.81 -9.23 20.52
C HIS A 406 8.14 -9.46 19.80
N VAL A 407 8.06 -10.28 18.76
CA VAL A 407 9.19 -10.60 17.86
C VAL A 407 8.80 -10.30 16.43
N ARG A 408 9.81 -10.04 15.59
CA ARG A 408 9.65 -9.77 14.16
C ARG A 408 10.36 -10.84 13.36
N GLU A 409 9.62 -11.82 12.85
CA GLU A 409 10.18 -13.03 12.28
C GLU A 409 9.52 -13.44 10.96
N ALA A 410 10.20 -14.28 10.18
CA ALA A 410 9.69 -14.82 8.92
C ALA A 410 8.71 -16.01 9.13
N TRP A 411 7.93 -15.98 10.21
CA TRP A 411 6.90 -16.96 10.52
C TRP A 411 5.72 -16.30 11.23
N ARG A 412 4.55 -16.94 11.15
CA ARG A 412 3.32 -16.52 11.80
C ARG A 412 2.63 -17.69 12.51
N TYR A 413 1.80 -17.40 13.51
CA TYR A 413 0.96 -18.40 14.16
C TYR A 413 -0.25 -18.73 13.28
N VAL A 414 -0.57 -20.01 13.14
CA VAL A 414 -1.75 -20.48 12.40
C VAL A 414 -2.52 -21.46 13.27
N ASN A 415 -3.83 -21.27 13.37
CA ASN A 415 -4.71 -22.20 14.07
C ASN A 415 -4.96 -23.43 13.19
N LYS A 416 -4.68 -24.62 13.73
CA LYS A 416 -5.01 -25.91 13.13
C LYS A 416 -5.92 -26.69 14.06
N THR A 417 -6.70 -27.61 13.49
CA THR A 417 -7.59 -28.48 14.26
C THR A 417 -7.10 -29.91 14.19
N ARG A 418 -7.34 -30.66 15.27
CA ARG A 418 -7.14 -32.12 15.32
C ARG A 418 -8.28 -32.76 16.09
N ARG A 419 -8.60 -34.02 15.74
CA ARG A 419 -9.57 -34.82 16.48
C ARG A 419 -8.85 -35.55 17.62
N VAL A 420 -9.38 -35.42 18.82
CA VAL A 420 -8.85 -36.08 20.03
C VAL A 420 -9.99 -36.72 20.79
N GLN A 421 -9.69 -37.83 21.47
CA GLN A 421 -10.64 -38.49 22.37
C GLN A 421 -10.37 -37.99 23.79
N TRP A 422 -11.36 -37.34 24.40
CA TRP A 422 -11.27 -36.88 25.79
C TRP A 422 -12.08 -37.78 26.71
N THR A 423 -11.50 -38.10 27.86
CA THR A 423 -12.21 -38.75 28.97
C THR A 423 -12.87 -37.70 29.86
N LEU A 424 -13.82 -38.12 30.70
CA LEU A 424 -14.38 -37.25 31.74
C LEU A 424 -13.30 -36.63 32.62
N LYS A 425 -12.31 -37.44 33.02
CA LYS A 425 -11.19 -36.99 33.86
C LYS A 425 -10.35 -35.91 33.17
N ALA A 426 -10.10 -36.05 31.86
CA ALA A 426 -9.40 -35.04 31.07
C ALA A 426 -10.19 -33.73 30.96
N MET A 427 -11.52 -33.79 30.85
CA MET A 427 -12.38 -32.59 30.89
C MET A 427 -12.32 -31.90 32.25
N GLU A 428 -12.41 -32.67 33.34
CA GLU A 428 -12.28 -32.13 34.69
C GLU A 428 -10.91 -31.49 34.89
N GLU A 429 -9.81 -32.16 34.52
CA GLU A 429 -8.46 -31.61 34.66
C GLU A 429 -8.24 -30.31 33.88
N LYS A 430 -8.83 -30.18 32.68
CA LYS A 430 -8.71 -28.96 31.86
C LYS A 430 -9.46 -27.77 32.47
N TYR A 431 -10.66 -27.99 33.01
CA TYR A 431 -11.55 -26.91 33.46
C TYR A 431 -11.64 -26.75 35.00
N MET A 432 -11.07 -27.67 35.78
CA MET A 432 -11.07 -27.68 37.25
C MET A 432 -9.65 -27.82 37.80
N LYS A 433 -9.04 -26.74 38.25
CA LYS A 433 -7.89 -26.84 39.17
C LYS A 433 -8.40 -26.99 40.61
N ASN A 434 -8.13 -28.14 41.23
CA ASN A 434 -8.25 -28.45 42.67
C ASN A 434 -9.64 -28.28 43.33
N LYS A 435 -10.64 -29.14 43.04
CA LYS A 435 -11.89 -29.24 43.84
C LYS A 435 -12.46 -30.67 43.97
N THR A 436 -13.21 -30.92 45.05
CA THR A 436 -13.82 -32.21 45.48
C THR A 436 -15.03 -32.68 44.64
N ASP A 437 -15.22 -34.00 44.55
CA ASP A 437 -16.07 -34.73 43.58
C ASP A 437 -17.52 -34.27 43.40
N CYS A 438 -18.25 -33.91 44.46
CA CYS A 438 -19.70 -33.70 44.36
C CYS A 438 -20.11 -32.31 43.83
N GLU A 439 -19.20 -31.32 43.85
CA GLU A 439 -19.44 -29.95 43.35
C GLU A 439 -19.00 -29.76 41.89
N LYS A 440 -18.30 -30.75 41.29
CA LYS A 440 -17.63 -30.64 40.00
C LYS A 440 -18.57 -30.38 38.82
N LYS A 441 -19.73 -31.04 38.74
CA LYS A 441 -20.63 -30.89 37.57
C LYS A 441 -21.19 -29.47 37.42
N LEU A 442 -21.72 -28.93 38.51
CA LEU A 442 -22.34 -27.59 38.54
C LEU A 442 -21.28 -26.50 38.37
N SER A 443 -20.07 -26.72 38.91
CA SER A 443 -18.94 -25.83 38.67
C SER A 443 -18.40 -25.91 37.24
N LEU A 444 -18.47 -27.08 36.57
CA LEU A 444 -17.99 -27.27 35.19
C LEU A 444 -18.91 -26.53 34.22
N LEU A 445 -20.22 -26.70 34.39
CA LEU A 445 -21.24 -25.98 33.63
C LEU A 445 -21.08 -24.46 33.78
N LYS A 446 -20.95 -23.98 35.02
CA LYS A 446 -20.72 -22.55 35.29
C LYS A 446 -19.44 -22.03 34.65
N HIS A 447 -18.36 -22.82 34.66
CA HIS A 447 -17.10 -22.42 34.03
C HIS A 447 -17.23 -22.32 32.52
N LEU A 448 -17.83 -23.34 31.88
CA LEU A 448 -18.06 -23.36 30.43
C LEU A 448 -18.98 -22.20 29.99
N GLU A 449 -20.06 -21.94 30.73
CA GLU A 449 -20.96 -20.81 30.47
C GLU A 449 -20.26 -19.46 30.65
N LYS A 450 -19.38 -19.33 31.65
CA LYS A 450 -18.58 -18.12 31.84
C LYS A 450 -17.60 -17.93 30.68
N GLU A 451 -16.91 -18.98 30.25
CA GLU A 451 -15.97 -18.91 29.13
C GLU A 451 -16.67 -18.52 27.83
N MET A 452 -17.89 -19.03 27.57
CA MET A 452 -18.71 -18.57 26.44
C MET A 452 -19.03 -17.07 26.51
N LYS A 453 -19.36 -16.54 27.70
CA LYS A 453 -19.62 -15.11 27.90
C LYS A 453 -18.36 -14.27 27.70
N ASP A 454 -17.24 -14.71 28.23
CA ASP A 454 -15.95 -14.02 28.12
C ASP A 454 -15.51 -13.96 26.64
N LEU A 455 -15.65 -15.06 25.89
CA LEU A 455 -15.39 -15.13 24.45
C LEU A 455 -16.29 -14.17 23.64
N SER A 456 -17.58 -14.09 23.99
CA SER A 456 -18.52 -13.16 23.35
C SER A 456 -18.16 -11.70 23.62
N ALA A 457 -17.76 -11.38 24.86
CA ALA A 457 -17.30 -10.05 25.24
C ALA A 457 -16.02 -9.65 24.51
N GLU A 458 -15.06 -10.57 24.34
CA GLU A 458 -13.83 -10.35 23.59
C GLU A 458 -14.12 -10.01 22.12
N LYS A 459 -14.96 -10.82 21.45
CA LYS A 459 -15.42 -10.55 20.07
C LYS A 459 -16.02 -9.15 19.95
N SER A 460 -16.86 -8.76 20.90
CA SER A 460 -17.52 -7.45 20.94
C SER A 460 -16.53 -6.29 21.05
N GLN A 461 -15.44 -6.45 21.79
CA GLN A 461 -14.39 -5.42 21.92
C GLN A 461 -13.59 -5.26 20.63
N LEU A 462 -13.25 -6.36 19.96
CA LEU A 462 -12.48 -6.33 18.71
C LEU A 462 -13.24 -5.65 17.57
N VAL A 463 -14.56 -5.85 17.50
CA VAL A 463 -15.43 -5.14 16.55
C VAL A 463 -15.41 -3.63 16.81
N ASP A 464 -15.42 -3.20 18.07
CA ASP A 464 -15.34 -1.78 18.44
C ASP A 464 -13.99 -1.15 18.08
N GLU A 465 -12.89 -1.90 18.21
CA GLU A 465 -11.55 -1.45 17.82
C GLU A 465 -11.46 -1.22 16.31
N ALA A 466 -11.91 -2.18 15.50
CA ALA A 466 -11.95 -2.03 14.04
C ALA A 466 -12.83 -0.85 13.61
N PHE A 467 -14.00 -0.67 14.25
CA PHE A 467 -14.90 0.46 13.97
C PHE A 467 -14.22 1.82 14.24
N LYS A 468 -13.46 1.94 15.34
CA LYS A 468 -12.73 3.19 15.67
C LYS A 468 -11.77 3.60 14.55
N HIS A 469 -11.07 2.63 13.97
CA HIS A 469 -10.15 2.87 12.86
C HIS A 469 -10.89 3.37 11.60
N VAL A 470 -12.04 2.79 11.27
CA VAL A 470 -12.89 3.26 10.15
C VAL A 470 -13.34 4.71 10.36
N VAL A 471 -13.81 5.04 11.57
CA VAL A 471 -14.23 6.42 11.90
C VAL A 471 -13.06 7.40 11.85
N ARG A 472 -11.87 6.99 12.29
CA ARG A 472 -10.69 7.84 12.21
C ARG A 472 -10.31 8.12 10.75
N LEU A 473 -10.28 7.10 9.90
CA LEU A 473 -10.02 7.25 8.46
C LEU A 473 -11.01 8.20 7.77
N GLU A 474 -12.29 8.14 8.16
CA GLU A 474 -13.30 9.08 7.67
C GLU A 474 -12.93 10.55 7.92
N GLN A 475 -12.26 10.84 9.03
CA GLN A 475 -11.88 12.21 9.37
C GLN A 475 -10.65 12.70 8.58
N ILE A 476 -9.65 11.84 8.38
CA ILE A 476 -8.32 12.27 7.91
C ILE A 476 -8.04 12.01 6.42
N ALA A 477 -8.65 10.98 5.83
CA ALA A 477 -8.34 10.55 4.47
C ALA A 477 -8.93 11.48 3.40
N LEU A 478 -8.20 11.64 2.30
CA LEU A 478 -8.66 12.37 1.11
C LEU A 478 -9.86 11.65 0.47
N LYS A 479 -9.70 10.35 0.19
CA LYS A 479 -10.78 9.45 -0.24
C LYS A 479 -11.14 8.50 0.89
N VAL A 480 -12.15 8.89 1.66
CA VAL A 480 -12.73 8.12 2.77
C VAL A 480 -13.37 6.84 2.26
N ASP A 481 -14.19 6.98 1.22
CA ASP A 481 -14.97 5.88 0.64
C ASP A 481 -14.12 5.08 -0.35
N SER A 482 -12.94 4.65 0.10
CA SER A 482 -11.98 3.88 -0.69
C SER A 482 -12.29 2.39 -0.68
N VAL A 483 -11.86 1.68 -1.72
CA VAL A 483 -11.97 0.22 -1.86
C VAL A 483 -11.48 -0.51 -0.62
N SER A 484 -10.32 -0.13 -0.09
CA SER A 484 -9.73 -0.76 1.10
C SER A 484 -10.56 -0.60 2.37
N THR A 485 -11.39 0.44 2.45
CA THR A 485 -12.37 0.60 3.54
C THR A 485 -13.61 -0.27 3.27
N PHE A 486 -14.13 -0.21 2.05
CA PHE A 486 -15.38 -0.88 1.65
C PHE A 486 -15.31 -2.41 1.66
N LEU A 487 -14.14 -3.00 1.37
CA LEU A 487 -13.94 -4.45 1.40
C LEU A 487 -14.34 -5.10 2.73
N TYR A 488 -14.24 -4.35 3.83
CA TYR A 488 -14.49 -4.86 5.17
C TYR A 488 -15.74 -4.26 5.84
N LEU A 489 -16.41 -3.30 5.19
CA LEU A 489 -17.60 -2.67 5.76
C LEU A 489 -18.72 -3.69 5.98
N ASP A 490 -18.95 -4.60 5.03
CA ASP A 490 -20.04 -5.58 5.14
C ASP A 490 -19.80 -6.55 6.29
N PHE A 491 -18.57 -7.04 6.43
CA PHE A 491 -18.16 -7.84 7.57
C PHE A 491 -18.36 -7.09 8.89
N LEU A 492 -17.93 -5.84 9.00
CA LEU A 492 -18.10 -5.05 10.22
C LEU A 492 -19.57 -4.75 10.53
N ILE A 493 -20.37 -4.42 9.52
CA ILE A 493 -21.83 -4.18 9.65
C ILE A 493 -22.50 -5.43 10.19
N GLU A 494 -22.21 -6.60 9.62
CA GLU A 494 -22.75 -7.88 10.08
C GLU A 494 -22.40 -8.12 11.56
N LYS A 495 -21.13 -7.96 11.94
CA LYS A 495 -20.71 -8.17 13.34
C LYS A 495 -21.27 -7.13 14.32
N LEU A 496 -21.51 -5.90 13.89
CA LEU A 496 -22.20 -4.89 14.69
C LEU A 496 -23.70 -5.19 14.85
N ARG A 497 -24.35 -5.76 13.83
CA ARG A 497 -25.75 -6.23 13.92
C ARG A 497 -25.89 -7.40 14.88
N GLU A 498 -25.00 -8.39 14.82
CA GLU A 498 -24.94 -9.50 15.79
C GLU A 498 -24.78 -8.99 17.23
N LYS A 499 -24.02 -7.90 17.41
CA LYS A 499 -23.82 -7.24 18.70
C LYS A 499 -25.03 -6.40 19.16
N GLY A 500 -25.92 -5.99 18.25
CA GLY A 500 -27.05 -5.12 18.53
C GLY A 500 -26.71 -3.63 18.63
N ASP A 501 -25.57 -3.18 18.08
CA ASP A 501 -25.15 -1.77 18.12
C ASP A 501 -25.72 -0.97 16.93
N GLY A 502 -27.02 -0.67 16.97
CA GLY A 502 -27.74 -0.04 15.88
C GLY A 502 -27.18 1.33 15.45
N GLY A 503 -26.63 2.11 16.39
CA GLY A 503 -26.05 3.42 16.09
C GLY A 503 -24.78 3.32 15.24
N LYS A 504 -23.90 2.35 15.53
CA LYS A 504 -22.70 2.11 14.71
C LYS A 504 -23.05 1.49 13.36
N VAL A 505 -24.06 0.61 13.31
CA VAL A 505 -24.58 0.04 12.05
C VAL A 505 -25.06 1.15 11.13
N GLN A 506 -25.93 2.04 11.62
CA GLN A 506 -26.44 3.16 10.84
C GLN A 506 -25.30 4.02 10.28
N LYS A 507 -24.29 4.32 11.09
CA LYS A 507 -23.13 5.09 10.64
C LYS A 507 -22.39 4.39 9.49
N LEU A 508 -22.12 3.10 9.59
CA LEU A 508 -21.42 2.37 8.51
C LEU A 508 -22.29 2.23 7.25
N GLU A 509 -23.61 2.11 7.40
CA GLU A 509 -24.56 2.10 6.27
C GLU A 509 -24.64 3.47 5.58
N GLU A 510 -24.61 4.56 6.34
CA GLU A 510 -24.49 5.91 5.81
C GLU A 510 -23.19 6.05 4.99
N MET A 511 -22.05 5.58 5.51
CA MET A 511 -20.79 5.54 4.75
C MET A 511 -20.96 4.72 3.46
N LYS A 512 -21.58 3.55 3.55
CA LYS A 512 -21.83 2.67 2.40
C LYS A 512 -22.71 3.34 1.35
N SER A 513 -23.69 4.15 1.75
CA SER A 513 -24.59 4.87 0.83
C SER A 513 -23.89 5.94 -0.01
N ARG A 514 -22.75 6.46 0.46
CA ARG A 514 -21.94 7.47 -0.27
C ARG A 514 -21.07 6.87 -1.37
N GLN A 515 -21.11 5.55 -1.56
CA GLN A 515 -20.31 4.85 -2.55
C GLN A 515 -20.53 5.39 -3.96
N ASP A 516 -19.48 5.96 -4.53
CA ASP A 516 -19.48 6.43 -5.92
C ASP A 516 -19.31 5.28 -6.92
N GLU A 517 -19.64 5.54 -8.19
CA GLU A 517 -19.60 4.55 -9.25
C GLU A 517 -18.18 4.02 -9.51
N GLY A 518 -17.16 4.88 -9.40
CA GLY A 518 -15.77 4.46 -9.50
C GLY A 518 -15.39 3.47 -8.39
N THR A 519 -15.92 3.65 -7.18
CA THR A 519 -15.66 2.74 -6.04
C THR A 519 -16.37 1.41 -6.25
N LYS A 520 -17.58 1.39 -6.82
CA LYS A 520 -18.27 0.14 -7.19
C LYS A 520 -17.50 -0.65 -8.23
N LEU A 521 -17.08 0.00 -9.32
CA LEU A 521 -16.26 -0.59 -10.38
C LEU A 521 -14.95 -1.15 -9.81
N ALA A 522 -14.31 -0.40 -8.94
CA ALA A 522 -13.09 -0.84 -8.29
C ALA A 522 -13.27 -2.07 -7.39
N LEU A 523 -14.40 -2.20 -6.68
CA LEU A 523 -14.72 -3.40 -5.90
C LEU A 523 -15.01 -4.62 -6.79
N GLN A 524 -15.68 -4.42 -7.94
CA GLN A 524 -15.88 -5.50 -8.91
C GLN A 524 -14.55 -6.07 -9.39
N TYR A 525 -13.57 -5.21 -9.68
CA TYR A 525 -12.21 -5.63 -10.02
C TYR A 525 -11.58 -6.49 -8.92
N VAL A 526 -11.66 -6.04 -7.66
CA VAL A 526 -11.11 -6.80 -6.52
C VAL A 526 -11.80 -8.14 -6.34
N TRP A 527 -13.13 -8.17 -6.33
CA TRP A 527 -13.88 -9.42 -6.15
C TRP A 527 -13.62 -10.43 -7.27
N GLY A 528 -13.54 -9.97 -8.52
CA GLY A 528 -13.17 -10.84 -9.65
C GLY A 528 -11.80 -11.50 -9.47
N LYS A 529 -10.82 -10.79 -8.91
CA LYS A 529 -9.49 -11.34 -8.63
C LYS A 529 -9.44 -12.28 -7.43
N VAL A 530 -10.25 -12.03 -6.40
CA VAL A 530 -10.36 -12.90 -5.23
C VAL A 530 -11.06 -14.22 -5.59
N THR A 531 -12.07 -14.21 -6.47
CA THR A 531 -12.74 -15.43 -6.91
C THR A 531 -11.89 -16.32 -7.81
N ASP A 532 -10.93 -15.74 -8.55
CA ASP A 532 -9.99 -16.50 -9.38
C ASP A 532 -8.89 -17.22 -8.56
N THR A 533 -8.77 -16.91 -7.26
CA THR A 533 -7.72 -17.47 -6.36
C THR A 533 -8.26 -18.48 -5.33
N MET A 534 -9.58 -18.70 -5.29
CA MET A 534 -10.22 -19.80 -4.55
C MET A 534 -10.47 -20.99 -5.47
#